data_AF-A0AA36JI98-F1
#
_entry.id   AF-A0AA36JI98-F1
#
_cell.length_a   1.000
_cell.length_b   1.000
_cell.length_c   1.000
_cell.angle_alpha   90.00
_cell.angle_beta   90.00
_cell.angle_gamma   90.00
#
_symmetry.space_group_name_H-M   'P 1'
#
loop_
_entity.id
_entity.type
_entity.pdbx_description
1 polymer ?
#
loop_
_entity_poly.entity_id
_entity_poly.type
_entity_poly.pdbx_seq_one_letter_code
_entity_poly.pdbx_strand_id
1 'polypeptide(L)'
;MDDALKAEINAVKCDEGLQINRKCQVILSKLQAAGLLWEQKVKPVQLLVHPSNRSGAMLNSFDMHAKGAMVLTMGCLVDQLSDSLAFEMAKEPGQKQTQLQANLELVSASENKIAPVLSTERYLTVACSHVGMFMKTVAAGTCSTEHEELARVNNGLLTLDSLLSKYADPVLEALIKEGWTWKVISAEVEEHLEWLPGFLQGSLNTSQQVASTPRSKQ
;
A
#
# COMPACT_ATOMS: atom_id res chain seq x y z
N MET A 1 -0.33 5.13 23.21
CA MET A 1 -1.72 5.55 22.98
C MET A 1 -2.37 5.50 24.33
N ASP A 2 -3.15 6.51 24.72
CA ASP A 2 -3.80 6.46 26.03
C ASP A 2 -4.88 5.35 26.10
N ASP A 3 -5.14 4.86 27.30
CA ASP A 3 -6.05 3.75 27.54
C ASP A 3 -7.51 4.09 27.20
N ALA A 4 -7.90 5.37 27.30
CA ALA A 4 -9.24 5.81 26.99
C ALA A 4 -9.52 5.69 25.49
N LEU A 5 -8.61 6.19 24.65
CA LEU A 5 -8.70 6.07 23.20
C LEU A 5 -8.65 4.59 22.76
N LYS A 6 -7.81 3.78 23.40
CA LYS A 6 -7.76 2.34 23.17
C LYS A 6 -9.12 1.68 23.46
N ALA A 7 -9.75 2.03 24.58
CA ALA A 7 -11.06 1.50 24.94
C ALA A 7 -12.16 1.94 23.94
N GLU A 8 -12.15 3.21 23.54
CA GLU A 8 -13.09 3.74 22.54
C GLU A 8 -12.98 3.03 21.18
N ILE A 9 -11.75 2.83 20.68
CA ILE A 9 -11.52 2.14 19.40
C ILE A 9 -11.99 0.68 19.48
N ASN A 10 -11.74 -0.01 20.60
CA ASN A 10 -12.24 -1.38 20.79
C ASN A 10 -13.77 -1.42 20.89
N ALA A 11 -14.41 -0.42 21.50
CA ALA A 11 -15.86 -0.31 21.51
C ALA A 11 -16.43 -0.17 20.09
N VAL A 12 -15.83 0.69 19.26
CA VAL A 12 -16.23 0.84 17.83
C VAL A 12 -16.05 -0.48 17.05
N LYS A 13 -14.96 -1.21 17.29
CA LYS A 13 -14.72 -2.51 16.66
C LYS A 13 -15.84 -3.50 16.99
N CYS A 14 -16.25 -3.57 18.25
CA CYS A 14 -17.24 -4.51 18.77
C CYS A 14 -18.71 -4.07 18.56
N ASP A 15 -18.96 -2.85 18.08
CA ASP A 15 -20.31 -2.35 17.84
C ASP A 15 -21.01 -3.13 16.70
N GLU A 16 -21.97 -3.98 17.05
CA GLU A 16 -22.71 -4.79 16.06
C GLU A 16 -23.65 -3.95 15.17
N GLY A 17 -24.00 -2.73 15.60
CA GLY A 17 -24.85 -1.81 14.85
C GLY A 17 -24.12 -1.06 13.73
N LEU A 18 -22.78 -1.07 13.72
CA LEU A 18 -21.97 -0.36 12.73
C LEU A 18 -21.45 -1.30 11.62
N GLN A 19 -21.64 -0.89 10.37
CA GLN A 19 -21.07 -1.59 9.21
C GLN A 19 -19.55 -1.38 9.15
N ILE A 20 -18.84 -2.36 8.57
CA ILE A 20 -17.37 -2.42 8.55
C ILE A 20 -16.70 -1.12 8.05
N ASN A 21 -17.18 -0.55 6.94
CA ASN A 21 -16.61 0.68 6.39
C ASN A 21 -16.87 1.90 7.29
N ARG A 22 -18.00 1.93 8.00
CA ARG A 22 -18.29 2.98 8.99
C ARG A 22 -17.39 2.84 10.21
N LYS A 23 -17.15 1.61 10.68
CA LYS A 23 -16.17 1.36 11.74
C LYS A 23 -14.79 1.89 11.36
N CYS A 24 -14.31 1.58 10.15
CA CYS A 24 -13.02 2.09 9.68
C CYS A 24 -12.96 3.62 9.65
N GLN A 25 -13.98 4.28 9.12
CA GLN A 25 -14.04 5.75 9.10
C GLN A 25 -13.98 6.33 10.52
N VAL A 26 -14.78 5.80 11.45
CA VAL A 26 -14.79 6.27 12.84
C VAL A 26 -13.44 6.06 13.51
N ILE A 27 -12.82 4.88 13.33
CA ILE A 27 -11.51 4.57 13.91
C ILE A 27 -10.44 5.51 13.35
N LEU A 28 -10.36 5.71 12.03
CA LEU A 28 -9.39 6.60 11.41
C LEU A 28 -9.58 8.05 11.87
N SER A 29 -10.82 8.53 11.98
CA SER A 29 -11.11 9.87 12.51
C SER A 29 -10.67 10.03 13.98
N LYS A 30 -10.86 9.01 14.82
CA LYS A 30 -10.40 9.03 16.22
C LYS A 30 -8.88 9.07 16.31
N LEU A 31 -8.18 8.26 15.52
CA LEU A 31 -6.72 8.28 15.45
C LEU A 31 -6.20 9.63 14.96
N GLN A 32 -6.87 10.23 13.97
CA GLN A 32 -6.51 11.56 13.46
C GLN A 32 -6.67 12.64 14.53
N ALA A 33 -7.80 12.64 15.25
CA ALA A 33 -8.07 13.59 16.34
C ALA A 33 -7.04 13.49 17.48
N ALA A 34 -6.50 12.28 17.70
CA ALA A 34 -5.45 12.03 18.69
C ALA A 34 -4.02 12.31 18.18
N GLY A 35 -3.85 12.74 16.91
CA GLY A 35 -2.54 12.94 16.31
C GLY A 35 -1.76 11.65 16.00
N LEU A 36 -2.45 10.50 16.01
CA LEU A 36 -1.90 9.17 15.72
C LEU A 36 -2.09 8.74 14.27
N LEU A 37 -2.82 9.53 13.48
CA LEU A 37 -2.90 9.42 12.03
C LEU A 37 -2.73 10.81 11.40
N TRP A 38 -1.88 10.92 10.39
CA TRP A 38 -1.65 12.15 9.64
C TRP A 38 -1.52 11.87 8.15
N GLU A 39 -1.56 12.94 7.36
CA GLU A 39 -1.30 12.88 5.92
C GLU A 39 0.14 13.31 5.64
N GLN A 40 0.83 12.55 4.78
CA GLN A 40 2.22 12.82 4.41
C GLN A 40 2.47 12.46 2.95
N LYS A 41 3.24 13.30 2.24
CA LYS A 41 3.76 12.93 0.92
C LYS A 41 4.88 11.90 1.10
N VAL A 42 4.67 10.69 0.58
CA VAL A 42 5.58 9.55 0.74
C VAL A 42 6.05 9.05 -0.62
N LYS A 43 7.37 8.88 -0.78
CA LYS A 43 7.96 8.33 -2.00
C LYS A 43 7.85 6.81 -2.02
N PRO A 44 7.70 6.18 -3.21
CA PRO A 44 7.63 4.72 -3.32
C PRO A 44 8.81 3.97 -2.69
N VAL A 45 10.02 4.53 -2.78
CA VAL A 45 11.24 3.97 -2.17
C VAL A 45 11.22 3.92 -0.64
N GLN A 46 10.24 4.57 -0.01
CA GLN A 46 10.04 4.56 1.44
C GLN A 46 9.00 3.52 1.89
N LEU A 47 8.39 2.81 0.95
CA LEU A 47 7.29 1.88 1.18
C LEU A 47 7.76 0.42 1.20
N LEU A 48 7.11 -0.33 2.07
CA LEU A 48 7.06 -1.80 2.12
C LEU A 48 5.60 -2.26 2.23
N VAL A 49 5.39 -3.55 2.25
CA VAL A 49 4.07 -4.17 2.45
C VAL A 49 3.94 -4.58 3.91
N HIS A 50 2.83 -4.23 4.54
CA HIS A 50 2.55 -4.70 5.90
C HIS A 50 2.34 -6.23 5.92
N PRO A 51 2.88 -6.98 6.90
CA PRO A 51 2.69 -8.44 7.00
C PRO A 51 1.23 -8.88 7.01
N SER A 52 0.35 -8.13 7.69
CA SER A 52 -1.11 -8.40 7.68
C SER A 52 -1.80 -8.10 6.35
N ASN A 53 -1.07 -7.69 5.30
CA ASN A 53 -1.68 -7.39 4.02
C ASN A 53 -2.23 -8.66 3.36
N ARG A 54 -3.42 -8.55 2.74
CA ARG A 54 -4.18 -9.68 2.16
C ARG A 54 -4.28 -10.85 3.14
N SER A 55 -4.67 -10.55 4.38
CA SER A 55 -4.79 -11.55 5.46
C SER A 55 -3.51 -12.36 5.71
N GLY A 56 -2.33 -11.77 5.51
CA GLY A 56 -1.04 -12.44 5.66
C GLY A 56 -0.40 -12.93 4.35
N ALA A 57 -1.13 -12.90 3.24
CA ALA A 57 -0.66 -13.44 1.97
C ALA A 57 0.35 -12.53 1.24
N MET A 58 0.53 -11.28 1.71
CA MET A 58 1.38 -10.28 1.04
C MET A 58 0.93 -10.02 -0.41
N LEU A 59 1.78 -9.37 -1.21
CA LEU A 59 1.50 -9.11 -2.62
C LEU A 59 1.96 -10.28 -3.51
N ASN A 60 1.35 -10.36 -4.69
CA ASN A 60 1.83 -11.20 -5.78
C ASN A 60 2.42 -10.28 -6.86
N SER A 61 3.62 -10.60 -7.37
CA SER A 61 4.28 -9.82 -8.43
C SER A 61 3.47 -9.78 -9.72
N PHE A 62 2.79 -10.87 -10.09
CA PHE A 62 1.93 -10.92 -11.27
C PHE A 62 0.75 -9.95 -11.16
N ASP A 63 0.02 -9.99 -10.04
CA ASP A 63 -1.09 -9.09 -9.76
C ASP A 63 -0.63 -7.63 -9.65
N MET A 64 0.57 -7.41 -9.07
CA MET A 64 1.20 -6.10 -8.98
C MET A 64 1.50 -5.52 -10.36
N HIS A 65 2.11 -6.30 -11.25
CA HIS A 65 2.44 -5.87 -12.61
C HIS A 65 1.18 -5.65 -13.45
N ALA A 66 0.18 -6.54 -13.36
CA ALA A 66 -1.10 -6.36 -14.04
C ALA A 66 -1.81 -5.09 -13.58
N LYS A 67 -1.82 -4.81 -12.27
CA LYS A 67 -2.38 -3.56 -11.72
C LYS A 67 -1.60 -2.34 -12.22
N GLY A 68 -0.26 -2.42 -12.25
CA GLY A 68 0.61 -1.38 -12.78
C GLY A 68 0.35 -1.09 -14.27
N ALA A 69 0.27 -2.12 -15.09
CA ALA A 69 -0.05 -2.02 -16.51
C ALA A 69 -1.41 -1.34 -16.74
N MET A 70 -2.43 -1.73 -15.96
CA MET A 70 -3.74 -1.11 -16.04
C MET A 70 -3.70 0.38 -15.66
N VAL A 71 -2.97 0.77 -14.61
CA VAL A 71 -2.78 2.17 -14.21
C VAL A 71 -2.12 2.98 -15.34
N LEU A 72 -1.07 2.43 -15.96
CA LEU A 72 -0.38 3.08 -17.07
C LEU A 72 -1.28 3.25 -18.30
N THR A 73 -2.07 2.23 -18.64
CA THR A 73 -2.97 2.26 -19.80
C THR A 73 -4.15 3.21 -19.60
N MET A 74 -4.66 3.35 -18.38
CA MET A 74 -5.76 4.29 -18.07
C MET A 74 -5.28 5.73 -17.85
N GLY A 75 -3.97 5.93 -17.68
CA GLY A 75 -3.38 7.16 -17.19
C GLY A 75 -3.40 7.24 -15.66
N CYS A 76 -2.31 7.73 -15.08
CA CYS A 76 -2.18 7.88 -13.64
C CYS A 76 -3.04 9.03 -13.13
N LEU A 77 -3.92 8.75 -12.17
CA LEU A 77 -4.73 9.75 -11.49
C LEU A 77 -4.47 9.69 -9.99
N VAL A 78 -3.96 10.79 -9.43
CA VAL A 78 -3.66 10.90 -7.98
C VAL A 78 -4.92 10.66 -7.15
N ASP A 79 -6.08 11.11 -7.62
CA ASP A 79 -7.36 10.95 -6.94
C ASP A 79 -7.75 9.47 -6.77
N GLN A 80 -7.32 8.58 -7.65
CA GLN A 80 -7.54 7.13 -7.49
C GLN A 80 -6.66 6.50 -6.39
N LEU A 81 -5.72 7.27 -5.83
CA LEU A 81 -4.82 6.87 -4.76
C LEU A 81 -5.20 7.51 -3.42
N SER A 82 -6.36 8.18 -3.31
CA SER A 82 -6.81 8.87 -2.08
C SER A 82 -6.99 7.97 -0.86
N ASP A 83 -7.18 6.66 -1.09
CA ASP A 83 -7.33 5.65 -0.05
C ASP A 83 -6.00 5.02 0.38
N SER A 84 -4.87 5.61 -0.03
CA SER A 84 -3.53 5.16 0.34
C SER A 84 -3.33 5.23 1.85
N LEU A 85 -3.12 4.08 2.48
CA LEU A 85 -2.99 3.92 3.92
C LEU A 85 -1.80 3.01 4.25
N ALA A 86 -0.98 3.48 5.18
CA ALA A 86 0.18 2.76 5.68
C ALA A 86 0.35 2.95 7.20
N PHE A 87 1.09 2.04 7.82
CA PHE A 87 1.60 2.17 9.18
C PHE A 87 3.06 2.59 9.14
N GLU A 88 3.53 3.36 10.11
CA GLU A 88 4.96 3.44 10.38
C GLU A 88 5.50 2.06 10.75
N MET A 89 6.74 1.78 10.34
CA MET A 89 7.45 0.59 10.78
C MET A 89 7.64 0.59 12.29
N ALA A 90 7.55 -0.59 12.91
CA ALA A 90 7.64 -0.73 14.36
C ALA A 90 8.96 -0.17 14.92
N LYS A 91 8.89 0.39 16.13
CA LYS A 91 10.08 0.85 16.87
C LYS A 91 10.71 -0.29 17.67
N GLU A 92 9.88 -1.24 18.12
CA GLU A 92 10.32 -2.44 18.81
C GLU A 92 11.15 -3.33 17.85
N PRO A 93 12.40 -3.70 18.20
CA PRO A 93 13.29 -4.43 17.31
C PRO A 93 12.75 -5.76 16.76
N GLY A 94 12.06 -6.56 17.58
CA GLY A 94 11.53 -7.87 17.17
C GLY A 94 10.40 -7.77 16.14
N GLN A 95 9.45 -6.88 16.37
CA GLN A 95 8.36 -6.60 15.43
C GLN A 95 8.90 -5.97 14.15
N LYS A 96 9.84 -5.03 14.27
CA LYS A 96 10.51 -4.43 13.11
C LYS A 96 11.22 -5.50 12.26
N GLN A 97 11.95 -6.40 12.90
CA GLN A 97 12.63 -7.49 12.22
C GLN A 97 11.63 -8.42 11.52
N THR A 98 10.51 -8.74 12.15
CA THR A 98 9.43 -9.52 11.54
C THR A 98 8.86 -8.84 10.29
N GLN A 99 8.59 -7.53 10.38
CA GLN A 99 8.08 -6.73 9.26
C GLN A 99 9.08 -6.68 8.08
N LEU A 100 10.36 -6.52 8.37
CA LEU A 100 11.42 -6.53 7.35
C LEU A 100 11.60 -7.91 6.73
N GLN A 101 11.61 -8.97 7.55
CA GLN A 101 11.80 -10.34 7.10
C GLN A 101 10.70 -10.77 6.12
N ALA A 102 9.44 -10.44 6.41
CA ALA A 102 8.33 -10.72 5.49
C ALA A 102 8.51 -10.06 4.11
N ASN A 103 9.09 -8.85 4.07
CA ASN A 103 9.36 -8.16 2.81
C ASN A 103 10.60 -8.72 2.09
N LEU A 104 11.63 -9.14 2.83
CA LEU A 104 12.80 -9.83 2.26
C LEU A 104 12.38 -11.16 1.62
N GLU A 105 11.52 -11.93 2.29
CA GLU A 105 10.94 -13.17 1.77
C GLU A 105 10.10 -12.92 0.52
N LEU A 106 9.24 -11.89 0.53
CA LEU A 106 8.46 -11.47 -0.62
C LEU A 106 9.36 -11.14 -1.83
N VAL A 107 10.41 -10.35 -1.63
CA VAL A 107 11.36 -9.98 -2.69
C VAL A 107 12.08 -11.21 -3.22
N SER A 108 12.59 -12.07 -2.33
CA SER A 108 13.29 -13.30 -2.68
C SER A 108 12.41 -14.22 -3.54
N ALA A 109 11.16 -14.45 -3.10
CA ALA A 109 10.19 -15.27 -3.81
C ALA A 109 9.73 -14.68 -5.15
N SER A 110 9.95 -13.37 -5.37
CA SER A 110 9.54 -12.70 -6.59
C SER A 110 10.48 -12.90 -7.78
N GLU A 111 11.67 -13.47 -7.59
CA GLU A 111 12.66 -13.68 -8.65
C GLU A 111 12.99 -12.39 -9.43
N ASN A 112 13.37 -11.33 -8.71
CA ASN A 112 13.69 -10.00 -9.26
C ASN A 112 12.49 -9.24 -9.89
N LYS A 113 11.26 -9.66 -9.62
CA LYS A 113 10.04 -8.97 -10.10
C LYS A 113 9.56 -7.83 -9.19
N ILE A 114 10.07 -7.76 -7.95
CA ILE A 114 9.75 -6.72 -6.96
C ILE A 114 11.05 -6.02 -6.54
N ALA A 115 11.00 -4.70 -6.35
CA ALA A 115 12.15 -3.91 -5.88
C ALA A 115 12.77 -4.48 -4.58
N PRO A 116 14.11 -4.44 -4.45
CA PRO A 116 14.78 -4.83 -3.22
C PRO A 116 14.41 -3.94 -2.03
N VAL A 117 14.68 -4.43 -0.82
CA VAL A 117 14.61 -3.65 0.41
C VAL A 117 15.88 -2.81 0.53
N LEU A 118 15.76 -1.49 0.64
CA LEU A 118 16.85 -0.51 0.56
C LEU A 118 17.27 0.08 1.92
N SER A 119 16.66 -0.36 3.02
CA SER A 119 16.80 0.19 4.38
C SER A 119 16.43 1.67 4.53
N THR A 120 15.86 2.29 3.49
CA THR A 120 15.31 3.64 3.50
C THR A 120 13.81 3.65 3.79
N GLU A 121 13.21 2.46 3.84
CA GLU A 121 11.78 2.28 4.06
C GLU A 121 11.37 2.62 5.48
N ARG A 122 10.21 3.26 5.59
CA ARG A 122 9.66 3.77 6.84
C ARG A 122 8.21 3.36 7.05
N TYR A 123 7.51 2.96 5.99
CA TYR A 123 6.07 2.74 6.03
C TYR A 123 5.67 1.40 5.42
N LEU A 124 4.67 0.77 6.02
CA LEU A 124 4.13 -0.54 5.67
C LEU A 124 2.70 -0.37 5.17
N THR A 125 2.49 -0.63 3.88
CA THR A 125 1.22 -0.36 3.20
C THR A 125 0.18 -1.44 3.49
N VAL A 126 -1.06 -1.00 3.77
CA VAL A 126 -2.25 -1.85 3.96
C VAL A 126 -3.34 -1.60 2.91
N ALA A 127 -3.28 -0.46 2.23
CA ALA A 127 -4.09 -0.12 1.06
C ALA A 127 -3.21 0.49 -0.04
N CYS A 128 -3.64 0.35 -1.30
CA CYS A 128 -2.89 0.78 -2.50
C CYS A 128 -1.48 0.15 -2.65
N SER A 129 -1.24 -0.97 -1.97
CA SER A 129 0.07 -1.64 -1.90
C SER A 129 0.60 -2.12 -3.26
N HIS A 130 -0.25 -2.67 -4.14
CA HIS A 130 0.19 -3.09 -5.48
C HIS A 130 0.72 -1.90 -6.30
N VAL A 131 0.02 -0.77 -6.28
CA VAL A 131 0.47 0.43 -6.99
C VAL A 131 1.73 1.00 -6.33
N GLY A 132 1.76 1.11 -5.00
CA GLY A 132 2.94 1.52 -4.24
C GLY A 132 4.20 0.74 -4.60
N MET A 133 4.09 -0.58 -4.56
CA MET A 133 5.21 -1.49 -4.85
C MET A 133 5.56 -1.55 -6.34
N PHE A 134 4.59 -1.39 -7.24
CA PHE A 134 4.87 -1.23 -8.68
C PHE A 134 5.70 0.03 -8.94
N MET A 135 5.28 1.18 -8.39
CA MET A 135 6.03 2.44 -8.53
C MET A 135 7.43 2.34 -7.94
N LYS A 136 7.59 1.66 -6.80
CA LYS A 136 8.91 1.36 -6.21
C LYS A 136 9.77 0.49 -7.13
N THR A 137 9.17 -0.53 -7.73
CA THR A 137 9.82 -1.46 -8.69
C THR A 137 10.33 -0.71 -9.92
N VAL A 138 9.52 0.18 -10.48
CA VAL A 138 9.93 1.05 -11.60
C VAL A 138 11.04 2.03 -11.17
N ALA A 139 10.93 2.60 -9.97
CA ALA A 139 11.93 3.52 -9.43
C ALA A 139 13.30 2.85 -9.23
N ALA A 140 13.33 1.57 -8.86
CA ALA A 140 14.56 0.80 -8.71
C ALA A 140 15.27 0.58 -10.04
N GLY A 141 14.52 0.43 -11.14
CA GLY A 141 15.09 0.33 -12.49
C GLY A 141 15.82 -0.99 -12.81
N THR A 142 15.82 -1.96 -11.88
CA THR A 142 16.57 -3.23 -12.00
C THR A 142 15.67 -4.45 -12.10
N CYS A 143 14.36 -4.28 -11.95
CA CYS A 143 13.42 -5.39 -11.84
C CYS A 143 12.83 -5.77 -13.19
N SER A 144 12.50 -7.05 -13.33
CA SER A 144 11.88 -7.59 -14.55
C SER A 144 10.36 -7.73 -14.42
N THR A 145 9.69 -7.92 -15.55
CA THR A 145 8.27 -8.25 -15.64
C THR A 145 8.02 -9.35 -16.67
N GLU A 146 7.05 -10.20 -16.36
CA GLU A 146 6.51 -11.21 -17.29
C GLU A 146 5.17 -10.77 -17.88
N HIS A 147 4.64 -9.60 -17.49
CA HIS A 147 3.42 -9.06 -18.05
C HIS A 147 3.64 -8.66 -19.51
N GLU A 148 2.93 -9.28 -20.44
CA GLU A 148 3.22 -9.15 -21.89
C GLU A 148 3.32 -7.70 -22.37
N GLU A 149 2.39 -6.83 -21.96
CA GLU A 149 2.38 -5.45 -22.42
C GLU A 149 3.54 -4.61 -21.87
N LEU A 150 3.99 -4.92 -20.65
CA LEU A 150 5.11 -4.24 -20.01
C LEU A 150 6.44 -4.79 -20.53
N ALA A 151 6.50 -6.10 -20.77
CA ALA A 151 7.67 -6.76 -21.32
C ALA A 151 8.02 -6.24 -22.72
N ARG A 152 7.02 -5.92 -23.55
CA ARG A 152 7.22 -5.32 -24.89
C ARG A 152 7.80 -3.91 -24.87
N VAL A 153 7.80 -3.21 -23.72
CA VAL A 153 8.28 -1.82 -23.63
C VAL A 153 9.81 -1.76 -23.64
N ASN A 154 10.44 -2.66 -22.89
CA ASN A 154 11.90 -2.64 -22.69
C ASN A 154 12.44 -4.05 -22.40
N ASN A 155 12.06 -5.02 -23.22
CA ASN A 155 12.50 -6.42 -23.12
C ASN A 155 12.37 -7.00 -21.71
N GLY A 156 11.25 -6.73 -21.04
CA GLY A 156 11.00 -7.19 -19.68
C GLY A 156 11.58 -6.32 -18.57
N LEU A 157 12.42 -5.31 -18.83
CA LEU A 157 13.01 -4.46 -17.80
C LEU A 157 12.10 -3.27 -17.44
N LEU A 158 11.77 -3.13 -16.16
CA LEU A 158 10.96 -2.04 -15.62
C LEU A 158 11.84 -0.84 -15.25
N THR A 159 11.85 0.19 -16.09
CA THR A 159 12.55 1.46 -15.83
C THR A 159 11.60 2.63 -16.02
N LEU A 160 11.81 3.72 -15.26
CA LEU A 160 11.02 4.94 -15.43
C LEU A 160 11.12 5.49 -16.87
N ASP A 161 12.33 5.59 -17.42
CA ASP A 161 12.56 6.18 -18.74
C ASP A 161 11.83 5.42 -19.85
N SER A 162 11.84 4.08 -19.81
CA SER A 162 11.14 3.27 -20.81
C SER A 162 9.62 3.43 -20.73
N LEU A 163 9.06 3.51 -19.51
CA LEU A 163 7.63 3.73 -19.33
C LEU A 163 7.23 5.15 -19.74
N LEU A 164 8.01 6.18 -19.40
CA LEU A 164 7.74 7.55 -19.85
C LEU A 164 7.84 7.68 -21.38
N SER A 165 8.78 6.99 -22.02
CA SER A 165 8.88 6.97 -23.48
C SER A 165 7.66 6.36 -24.16
N LYS A 166 6.98 5.39 -23.54
CA LYS A 166 5.79 4.74 -24.10
C LYS A 166 4.48 5.45 -23.75
N TYR A 167 4.30 5.83 -22.49
CA TYR A 167 3.03 6.32 -21.97
C TYR A 167 2.98 7.86 -21.91
N ALA A 168 4.12 8.54 -21.94
CA ALA A 168 4.24 10.01 -21.89
C ALA A 168 3.41 10.66 -20.76
N ASP A 169 3.30 9.97 -19.62
CA ASP A 169 2.48 10.39 -18.48
C ASP A 169 3.32 11.19 -17.46
N PRO A 170 3.14 12.52 -17.35
CA PRO A 170 3.89 13.32 -16.39
C PRO A 170 3.46 13.06 -14.94
N VAL A 171 2.26 12.54 -14.71
CA VAL A 171 1.78 12.17 -13.37
C VAL A 171 2.53 10.94 -12.88
N LEU A 172 2.78 9.97 -13.76
CA LEU A 172 3.62 8.80 -13.44
C LEU A 172 5.00 9.23 -12.91
N GLU A 173 5.65 10.16 -13.63
CA GLU A 173 6.96 10.67 -13.24
C GLU A 173 6.92 11.32 -11.86
N ALA A 174 5.93 12.18 -11.61
CA ALA A 174 5.76 12.86 -10.33
C ALA A 174 5.49 11.86 -9.18
N LEU A 175 4.62 10.87 -9.39
CA LEU A 175 4.33 9.83 -8.40
C LEU A 175 5.59 9.03 -8.01
N ILE A 176 6.45 8.72 -8.98
CA ILE A 176 7.68 7.95 -8.74
C ILE A 176 8.76 8.80 -8.07
N LYS A 177 9.02 10.01 -8.57
CA LYS A 177 10.12 10.86 -8.09
C LYS A 177 9.80 11.60 -6.79
N GLU A 178 8.56 12.05 -6.65
CA GLU A 178 8.12 12.90 -5.56
C GLU A 178 7.20 12.21 -4.57
N GLY A 179 6.49 11.16 -4.98
CA GLY A 179 5.48 10.50 -4.17
C GLY A 179 4.13 11.20 -4.18
N TRP A 180 3.20 10.67 -3.40
CA TRP A 180 1.86 11.23 -3.21
C TRP A 180 1.45 11.18 -1.75
N THR A 181 0.28 11.71 -1.43
CA THR A 181 -0.24 11.75 -0.06
C THR A 181 -0.70 10.37 0.40
N TRP A 182 -0.14 9.93 1.52
CA TRP A 182 -0.56 8.74 2.26
C TRP A 182 -1.14 9.17 3.60
N LYS A 183 -2.20 8.48 4.04
CA LYS A 183 -2.56 8.45 5.45
C LYS A 183 -1.58 7.51 6.14
N VAL A 184 -0.88 8.01 7.15
CA VAL A 184 0.12 7.26 7.91
C VAL A 184 -0.37 7.13 9.34
N ILE A 185 -0.41 5.89 9.84
CA ILE A 185 -0.74 5.56 11.22
C ILE A 185 0.58 5.37 11.99
N SER A 186 0.70 6.01 13.17
CA SER A 186 1.86 5.85 14.06
C SER A 186 2.09 4.38 14.42
N ALA A 187 3.36 3.98 14.51
CA ALA A 187 3.75 2.62 14.92
C ALA A 187 3.17 2.23 16.29
N GLU A 188 3.05 3.21 17.18
CA GLU A 188 2.49 3.06 18.51
C GLU A 188 1.04 2.54 18.49
N VAL A 189 0.29 2.81 17.42
CA VAL A 189 -1.08 2.31 17.31
C VAL A 189 -1.10 0.79 17.14
N GLU A 190 -0.21 0.24 16.31
CA GLU A 190 -0.11 -1.21 16.11
C GLU A 190 0.36 -1.91 17.39
N GLU A 191 1.30 -1.31 18.12
CA GLU A 191 1.80 -1.80 19.42
C GLU A 191 0.67 -1.95 20.45
N HIS A 192 -0.36 -1.11 20.39
CA HIS A 192 -1.50 -1.17 21.31
C HIS A 192 -2.73 -1.91 20.74
N LEU A 193 -2.84 -2.02 19.42
CA LEU A 193 -3.98 -2.57 18.67
C LEU A 193 -3.48 -3.48 17.54
N GLU A 194 -2.86 -4.61 17.90
CA GLU A 194 -2.29 -5.57 16.93
C GLU A 194 -3.26 -6.05 15.84
N TRP A 195 -4.57 -6.05 16.12
CA TRP A 195 -5.61 -6.46 15.17
C TRP A 195 -5.90 -5.43 14.08
N LEU A 196 -5.49 -4.17 14.27
CA LEU A 196 -5.93 -3.05 13.45
C LEU A 196 -5.43 -3.11 12.01
N PRO A 197 -4.15 -3.45 11.71
CA PRO A 197 -3.68 -3.53 10.32
C PRO A 197 -4.50 -4.51 9.47
N GLY A 198 -4.77 -5.71 10.00
CA GLY A 198 -5.59 -6.71 9.31
C GLY A 198 -7.04 -6.26 9.12
N PHE A 199 -7.62 -5.60 10.12
CA PHE A 199 -8.97 -5.07 10.04
C PHE A 199 -9.12 -3.97 8.97
N LEU A 200 -8.20 -3.02 8.93
CA LEU A 200 -8.20 -1.93 7.95
C LEU A 200 -7.96 -2.47 6.54
N GLN A 201 -7.03 -3.41 6.39
CA GLN A 201 -6.78 -4.07 5.12
C GLN A 201 -8.04 -4.75 4.59
N GLY A 202 -8.76 -5.51 5.43
CA GLY A 202 -9.98 -6.19 5.02
C GLY A 202 -11.03 -5.21 4.49
N SER A 203 -11.33 -4.14 5.23
CA SER A 203 -12.33 -3.15 4.85
C SER A 203 -11.99 -2.37 3.57
N LEU A 204 -10.73 -1.92 3.45
CA LEU A 204 -10.32 -1.09 2.32
C LEU A 204 -10.25 -1.89 1.02
N ASN A 205 -9.87 -3.17 1.09
CA ASN A 205 -9.89 -4.04 -0.09
C ASN A 205 -11.30 -4.46 -0.51
N THR A 206 -12.24 -4.67 0.43
CA THR A 206 -13.66 -4.89 0.07
C THR A 206 -14.23 -3.69 -0.69
N SER A 207 -13.90 -2.46 -0.26
CA SER A 207 -14.36 -1.24 -0.93
C SER A 207 -13.83 -1.13 -2.36
N GLN A 208 -12.57 -1.50 -2.59
CA GLN A 208 -11.97 -1.53 -3.92
C GLN A 208 -12.58 -2.61 -4.82
N GLN A 209 -12.93 -3.78 -4.27
CA GLN A 209 -13.63 -4.83 -5.02
C GLN A 209 -15.02 -4.38 -5.48
N VAL A 210 -15.81 -3.75 -4.59
CA VAL A 210 -17.15 -3.23 -4.95
C VAL A 210 -17.04 -2.15 -6.04
N ALA A 211 -16.04 -1.28 -5.99
CA ALA A 211 -15.81 -0.26 -7.02
C ALA A 211 -15.41 -0.86 -8.38
N SER A 212 -14.77 -2.03 -8.39
CA SER A 212 -14.35 -2.72 -9.61
C SER A 212 -15.43 -3.58 -10.29
N THR A 213 -16.55 -3.83 -9.62
CA THR A 213 -17.68 -4.57 -10.21
C THR A 213 -18.38 -3.70 -11.27
N PRO A 214 -18.47 -4.13 -12.54
CA PRO A 214 -19.23 -3.40 -13.55
C PRO A 214 -20.68 -3.27 -13.07
N ARG A 215 -21.22 -2.04 -13.04
CA ARG A 215 -22.66 -1.88 -12.85
C ARG A 215 -23.34 -2.59 -14.01
N SER A 216 -24.06 -3.68 -13.73
CA SER A 216 -24.98 -4.25 -14.69
C SER A 216 -25.90 -3.12 -15.15
N LYS A 217 -25.92 -2.85 -16.45
CA LYS A 217 -26.89 -1.93 -17.03
C LYS A 217 -28.27 -2.50 -16.70
N GLN A 218 -29.02 -1.82 -15.85
CA GLN A 218 -30.47 -1.97 -15.79
C GLN A 218 -31.07 -1.21 -16.98
#